data_AF-A0A1I1LTN2-F1
#
_entry.id   AF-A0A1I1LTN2-F1
#
_cell.length_a   1.000
_cell.length_b   1.000
_cell.length_c   1.000
_cell.angle_alpha   90.00
_cell.angle_beta   90.00
_cell.angle_gamma   90.00
#
_symmetry.space_group_name_H-M   'P 1'
#
loop_
_entity.id
_entity.type
_entity.pdbx_description
1 polymer ?
#
loop_
_entity_poly.entity_id
_entity_poly.type
_entity_poly.pdbx_seq_one_letter_code
_entity_poly.pdbx_strand_id
1 'polypeptide(L)'
;MIQLKFNKFKHIVLCFFLLGISACNGNQYKFQAFSYPSSIPPHEDGWKYKAIVSTMTASSGSMFRQSDKKVNIKIVDSKNKILLSDNHDLEAVSGVKVKVQWKDAKVIDIQFSEYGSVDVDDTYSKLLAETGEKKLGAVTYEMDSSSNQFKYVSGTLQN
;
A
#
# COMPACT_ATOMS: atom_id res chain seq x y z
N MET A 1 -9.77 28.89 -60.27
CA MET A 1 -9.98 29.79 -59.11
C MET A 1 -10.45 28.94 -57.94
N ILE A 2 -9.55 28.65 -56.99
CA ILE A 2 -9.68 27.58 -55.99
C ILE A 2 -10.28 28.17 -54.70
N GLN A 3 -11.53 27.84 -54.40
CA GLN A 3 -12.19 28.20 -53.13
C GLN A 3 -11.96 27.09 -52.08
N LEU A 4 -10.95 27.36 -51.25
CA LEU A 4 -10.77 27.00 -49.83
C LEU A 4 -11.69 25.92 -49.22
N LYS A 5 -11.12 24.72 -49.03
CA LYS A 5 -11.55 23.74 -48.01
C LYS A 5 -10.95 24.14 -46.65
N PHE A 6 -11.66 24.92 -45.84
CA PHE A 6 -11.15 25.37 -44.52
C PHE A 6 -12.11 25.16 -43.33
N ASN A 7 -13.11 24.28 -43.45
CA ASN A 7 -14.13 24.13 -42.39
C ASN A 7 -14.08 22.81 -41.60
N LYS A 8 -13.22 21.85 -41.97
CA LYS A 8 -13.12 20.54 -41.27
C LYS A 8 -12.04 20.47 -40.20
N PHE A 9 -11.16 21.48 -40.09
CA PHE A 9 -10.04 21.46 -39.15
C PHE A 9 -10.43 21.91 -37.73
N LYS A 10 -11.52 22.68 -37.57
CA LYS A 10 -11.95 23.21 -36.26
C LYS A 10 -12.55 22.15 -35.33
N HIS A 11 -13.10 21.06 -35.87
CA HIS A 11 -13.78 20.03 -35.07
C HIS A 11 -12.82 18.97 -34.53
N ILE A 12 -11.67 18.77 -35.18
CA ILE A 12 -10.66 17.78 -34.74
C ILE A 12 -9.88 18.31 -33.54
N VAL A 13 -9.60 19.62 -33.49
CA VAL A 13 -8.86 20.23 -32.36
C VAL A 13 -9.69 20.25 -31.07
N LEU A 14 -11.02 20.31 -31.16
CA LEU A 14 -11.90 20.33 -29.98
C LEU A 14 -12.06 18.94 -29.33
N CYS A 15 -12.02 17.86 -30.12
CA CYS A 15 -12.09 16.49 -29.58
C CYS A 15 -10.83 16.07 -28.83
N PHE A 16 -9.66 16.63 -29.15
CA PHE A 16 -8.42 16.35 -28.41
C PHE A 16 -8.34 17.06 -27.05
N PHE A 17 -9.09 18.14 -26.83
CA PHE A 17 -9.12 18.83 -25.54
C PHE A 17 -9.99 18.15 -24.48
N LEU A 18 -10.98 17.35 -24.90
CA LEU A 18 -11.92 16.69 -23.96
C LEU A 18 -11.43 15.34 -23.43
N LEU A 19 -10.34 14.78 -23.98
CA LEU A 19 -9.72 13.55 -23.47
C LEU A 19 -8.69 13.80 -22.36
N GLY A 20 -8.39 15.06 -22.03
CA GLY A 20 -7.38 15.44 -21.05
C GLY A 20 -7.84 15.50 -19.58
N ILE A 21 -9.13 15.31 -19.29
CA ILE A 21 -9.69 15.61 -17.94
C ILE A 21 -9.86 14.36 -17.07
N SER A 22 -9.52 13.16 -17.54
CA SER A 22 -9.72 11.93 -16.76
C SER A 22 -8.55 11.56 -15.83
N ALA A 23 -7.53 12.40 -15.68
CA ALA A 23 -6.32 12.10 -14.90
C ALA A 23 -6.24 12.86 -13.56
N CYS A 24 -7.35 13.02 -12.85
CA CYS A 24 -7.34 13.56 -11.48
C CYS A 24 -8.20 12.69 -10.54
N ASN A 25 -7.87 11.41 -10.42
CA ASN A 25 -8.23 10.62 -9.23
C ASN A 25 -6.94 10.01 -8.68
N GLY A 26 -6.23 10.86 -7.93
CA GLY A 26 -4.89 10.63 -7.42
C GLY A 26 -4.85 9.74 -6.19
N ASN A 27 -5.01 8.43 -6.38
CA ASN A 27 -4.34 7.49 -5.48
C ASN A 27 -2.86 7.49 -5.89
N GLN A 28 -2.02 8.14 -5.10
CA GLN A 28 -0.61 8.33 -5.43
C GLN A 28 0.26 7.46 -4.52
N TYR A 29 1.27 6.81 -5.10
CA TYR A 29 2.33 6.05 -4.44
C TYR A 29 1.92 4.78 -3.67
N LYS A 30 2.74 3.73 -3.84
CA LYS A 30 2.55 2.43 -3.22
C LYS A 30 3.87 1.93 -2.66
N PHE A 31 3.99 1.82 -1.34
CA PHE A 31 5.07 1.05 -0.70
C PHE A 31 4.68 -0.43 -0.67
N GLN A 32 5.62 -1.35 -0.87
CA GLN A 32 5.37 -2.80 -0.77
C GLN A 32 6.47 -3.49 0.04
N ALA A 33 6.08 -4.16 1.13
CA ALA A 33 6.93 -5.06 1.88
C ALA A 33 6.62 -6.52 1.53
N PHE A 34 7.65 -7.35 1.42
CA PHE A 34 7.55 -8.79 1.15
C PHE A 34 8.22 -9.58 2.27
N SER A 35 7.59 -10.67 2.70
CA SER A 35 8.16 -11.56 3.72
C SER A 35 7.72 -13.01 3.51
N TYR A 36 8.62 -13.94 3.82
CA TYR A 36 8.44 -15.37 3.69
C TYR A 36 8.73 -16.04 5.04
N PRO A 37 8.08 -17.17 5.38
CA PRO A 37 8.42 -17.93 6.57
C PRO A 37 9.91 -18.29 6.59
N SER A 38 10.54 -18.24 7.76
CA SER A 38 11.99 -18.41 7.95
C SER A 38 12.54 -19.78 7.54
N SER A 39 11.68 -20.75 7.24
CA SER A 39 12.10 -22.12 6.93
C SER A 39 12.75 -22.27 5.55
N ILE A 40 12.54 -21.34 4.61
CA ILE A 40 13.10 -21.42 3.24
C ILE A 40 13.48 -20.01 2.75
N PRO A 41 14.72 -19.79 2.27
CA PRO A 41 15.15 -18.50 1.72
C PRO A 41 14.30 -18.06 0.52
N PRO A 42 14.07 -16.75 0.33
CA PRO A 42 13.16 -16.22 -0.70
C PRO A 42 13.62 -16.44 -2.15
N HIS A 43 14.88 -16.84 -2.36
CA HIS A 43 15.49 -17.11 -3.66
C HIS A 43 15.58 -18.61 -3.98
N GLU A 44 15.09 -19.47 -3.08
CA GLU A 44 15.05 -20.91 -3.27
C GLU A 44 13.63 -21.38 -3.60
N ASP A 45 13.54 -22.42 -4.44
CA ASP A 45 12.29 -23.12 -4.68
C ASP A 45 11.80 -23.79 -3.38
N GLY A 46 10.49 -23.70 -3.10
CA GLY A 46 9.87 -24.41 -1.97
C GLY A 46 9.17 -23.53 -0.93
N TRP A 47 9.27 -22.20 -1.02
CA TRP A 47 8.51 -21.31 -0.13
C TRP A 47 7.01 -21.64 -0.19
N LYS A 48 6.37 -21.74 0.97
CA LYS A 48 4.94 -22.08 1.05
C LYS A 48 4.04 -20.87 0.93
N TYR A 49 4.43 -19.78 1.60
CA TYR A 49 3.63 -18.56 1.69
C TYR A 49 4.48 -17.31 1.50
N LYS A 50 3.84 -16.26 1.00
CA LYS A 50 4.40 -14.92 0.83
C LYS A 50 3.41 -13.90 1.35
N ALA A 51 3.85 -13.11 2.33
CA ALA A 51 3.12 -11.95 2.80
C ALA A 51 3.53 -10.72 1.98
N ILE A 52 2.54 -9.96 1.55
CA ILE A 52 2.67 -8.72 0.80
C ILE A 52 1.90 -7.67 1.59
N VAL A 53 2.57 -6.60 2.02
CA VAL A 53 1.89 -5.46 2.65
C VAL A 53 2.10 -4.24 1.77
N SER A 54 1.00 -3.61 1.37
CA SER A 54 0.99 -2.44 0.50
C SER A 54 0.42 -1.23 1.22
N THR A 55 1.11 -0.10 1.20
CA THR A 55 0.59 1.17 1.75
C THR A 55 0.35 2.16 0.62
N MET A 56 -0.79 2.84 0.62
CA MET A 56 -1.18 3.86 -0.35
C MET A 56 -1.65 5.14 0.35
N THR A 57 -1.44 6.31 -0.24
CA THR A 57 -2.07 7.55 0.22
C THR A 57 -3.35 7.84 -0.58
N ALA A 58 -4.41 8.26 0.12
CA ALA A 58 -5.64 8.73 -0.50
C ALA A 58 -5.50 10.15 -1.09
N SER A 59 -4.48 10.89 -0.65
CA SER A 59 -4.19 12.25 -1.11
C SER A 59 -3.12 12.27 -2.18
N SER A 60 -3.19 13.25 -3.10
CA SER A 60 -2.09 13.52 -4.02
C SER A 60 -0.92 14.18 -3.26
N GLY A 61 0.29 13.65 -3.41
CA GLY A 61 1.49 14.15 -2.76
C GLY A 61 2.41 13.06 -2.23
N SER A 62 3.41 13.44 -1.45
CA SER A 62 4.39 12.52 -0.86
C SER A 62 3.73 11.51 0.10
N MET A 63 4.20 10.26 0.10
CA MET A 63 3.80 9.24 1.09
C MET A 63 4.14 9.63 2.54
N PHE A 64 5.07 10.57 2.72
CA PHE A 64 5.46 11.10 4.03
C PHE A 64 4.70 12.38 4.40
N ARG A 65 3.70 12.80 3.64
CA ARG A 65 2.79 13.88 4.07
C ARG A 65 1.74 13.31 5.02
N GLN A 66 1.36 14.08 6.04
CA GLN A 66 0.28 13.68 6.93
C GLN A 66 -1.04 13.60 6.14
N SER A 67 -1.62 12.41 6.06
CA SER A 67 -2.90 12.17 5.41
C SER A 67 -3.41 10.78 5.74
N ASP A 68 -4.64 10.48 5.31
CA ASP A 68 -5.15 9.13 5.37
C ASP A 68 -4.33 8.19 4.50
N LYS A 69 -3.98 7.03 5.08
CA LYS A 69 -3.25 5.96 4.43
C LYS A 69 -4.08 4.69 4.46
N LYS A 70 -4.02 3.94 3.36
CA LYS A 70 -4.63 2.61 3.25
C LYS A 70 -3.55 1.56 3.23
N VAL A 71 -3.68 0.57 4.10
CA VAL A 71 -2.79 -0.59 4.18
C VAL A 71 -3.55 -1.82 3.71
N ASN A 72 -3.06 -2.48 2.67
CA ASN A 72 -3.54 -3.79 2.23
C ASN A 72 -2.54 -4.87 2.64
N ILE A 73 -3.02 -5.89 3.34
CA ILE A 73 -2.25 -7.07 3.74
C ILE A 73 -2.76 -8.24 2.92
N LYS A 74 -1.85 -8.93 2.24
CA LYS A 74 -2.16 -10.09 1.42
C LYS A 74 -1.21 -11.23 1.71
N ILE A 75 -1.74 -12.44 1.91
CA ILE A 75 -0.93 -13.65 1.99
C ILE A 75 -1.30 -14.53 0.80
N VAL A 76 -0.29 -15.02 0.08
CA VAL A 76 -0.48 -15.92 -1.05
C VAL A 76 0.36 -17.18 -0.89
N ASP A 77 -0.07 -18.27 -1.52
CA ASP A 77 0.73 -19.49 -1.65
C ASP A 77 1.71 -19.42 -2.85
N SER A 78 2.49 -20.49 -3.02
CA SER A 78 3.43 -20.66 -4.15
C SER A 78 2.79 -20.63 -5.54
N LYS A 79 1.48 -20.83 -5.63
CA LYS A 79 0.69 -20.76 -6.87
C LYS A 79 -0.02 -19.41 -7.04
N ASN A 80 0.32 -18.42 -6.20
CA ASN A 80 -0.34 -17.11 -6.11
C ASN A 80 -1.83 -17.16 -5.72
N LYS A 81 -2.31 -18.26 -5.14
CA LYS A 81 -3.66 -18.31 -4.55
C LYS A 81 -3.70 -17.41 -3.34
N ILE A 82 -4.74 -16.59 -3.24
CA ILE A 82 -4.97 -15.69 -2.10
C ILE A 82 -5.45 -16.52 -0.91
N LEU A 83 -4.71 -16.45 0.19
CA LEU A 83 -5.01 -17.08 1.47
C LEU A 83 -5.39 -16.04 2.56
N LEU A 84 -5.15 -14.76 2.29
CA LEU A 84 -5.62 -13.61 3.07
C LEU A 84 -5.65 -12.38 2.16
N SER A 85 -6.67 -11.54 2.32
CA SER A 85 -6.68 -10.17 1.84
C SER A 85 -7.44 -9.32 2.86
N ASP A 86 -6.73 -8.43 3.53
CA ASP A 86 -7.27 -7.57 4.59
C ASP A 86 -6.86 -6.11 4.37
N ASN A 87 -7.70 -5.17 4.79
CA ASN A 87 -7.47 -3.74 4.60
C ASN A 87 -7.62 -3.00 5.92
N HIS A 88 -6.72 -2.05 6.14
CA HIS A 88 -6.73 -1.15 7.30
C HIS A 88 -6.61 0.29 6.82
N ASP A 89 -7.46 1.15 7.34
CA ASP A 89 -7.40 2.60 7.13
C ASP A 89 -6.70 3.23 8.34
N LEU A 90 -5.70 4.08 8.10
CA LEU A 90 -4.95 4.81 9.12
C LEU A 90 -5.17 6.30 8.88
N GLU A 91 -5.74 7.00 9.87
CA GLU A 91 -6.16 8.40 9.72
C GLU A 91 -5.01 9.35 10.05
N ALA A 92 -4.86 10.40 9.24
CA ALA A 92 -3.91 11.49 9.52
C ALA A 92 -2.48 11.06 9.91
N VAL A 93 -1.93 10.02 9.26
CA VAL A 93 -0.55 9.56 9.47
C VAL A 93 0.39 10.01 8.34
N SER A 94 1.67 10.13 8.66
CA SER A 94 2.77 10.38 7.73
C SER A 94 3.16 9.08 6.97
N GLY A 95 4.45 8.79 6.83
CA GLY A 95 4.94 7.54 6.25
C GLY A 95 4.59 6.35 7.12
N VAL A 96 4.22 5.22 6.49
CA VAL A 96 3.92 3.97 7.21
C VAL A 96 5.02 2.96 6.95
N LYS A 97 5.70 2.57 8.01
CA LYS A 97 6.68 1.49 8.03
C LYS A 97 6.00 0.22 8.54
N VAL A 98 6.27 -0.88 7.86
CA VAL A 98 5.70 -2.19 8.21
C VAL A 98 6.83 -3.16 8.51
N LYS A 99 6.71 -3.87 9.64
CA LYS A 99 7.57 -5.01 9.96
C LYS A 99 6.72 -6.28 9.97
N VAL A 100 7.07 -7.22 9.10
CA VAL A 100 6.39 -8.51 8.97
C VAL A 100 7.25 -9.61 9.59
N GLN A 101 6.72 -10.32 10.58
CA GLN A 101 7.42 -11.39 11.28
C GLN A 101 6.58 -12.66 11.30
N TRP A 102 7.09 -13.72 10.70
CA TRP A 102 6.52 -15.05 10.84
C TRP A 102 6.97 -15.66 12.16
N LYS A 103 6.03 -16.08 13.01
CA LYS A 103 6.34 -16.89 14.20
C LYS A 103 6.65 -18.33 13.79
N ASP A 104 5.84 -18.83 12.86
CA ASP A 104 6.05 -20.10 12.15
C ASP A 104 5.37 -20.02 10.77
N ALA A 105 5.21 -21.13 10.05
CA ALA A 105 4.59 -21.13 8.72
C ALA A 105 3.08 -20.83 8.73
N LYS A 106 2.41 -20.92 9.88
CA LYS A 106 0.96 -20.77 10.06
C LYS A 106 0.58 -19.52 10.85
N VAL A 107 1.53 -18.85 11.50
CA VAL A 107 1.28 -17.65 12.32
C VAL A 107 2.18 -16.50 11.89
N ILE A 108 1.57 -15.34 11.64
CA ILE A 108 2.27 -14.13 11.19
C ILE A 108 1.81 -12.90 12.00
N ASP A 109 2.81 -12.13 12.45
CA ASP A 109 2.65 -10.86 13.13
C ASP A 109 3.06 -9.73 12.17
N ILE A 110 2.23 -8.70 12.08
CA ILE A 110 2.50 -7.51 11.26
C ILE A 110 2.40 -6.28 12.15
N GLN A 111 3.52 -5.58 12.28
CA GLN A 111 3.65 -4.38 13.11
C GLN A 111 3.70 -3.13 12.22
N PHE A 112 3.04 -2.08 12.68
CA PHE A 112 2.93 -0.81 11.99
C PHE A 112 3.53 0.30 12.84
N SER A 113 4.42 1.05 12.22
CA SER A 113 4.97 2.28 12.79
C SER A 113 4.80 3.40 11.80
N GLU A 114 4.53 4.58 12.31
CA GLU A 114 4.55 5.82 11.58
C GLU A 114 5.93 6.45 11.66
N TYR A 115 6.40 7.02 10.55
CA TYR A 115 7.69 7.67 10.48
C TYR A 115 7.66 8.86 9.53
N GLY A 116 8.58 9.80 9.77
CA GLY A 116 8.65 11.07 9.07
C GLY A 116 9.80 11.17 8.07
N SER A 117 9.80 12.27 7.30
CA SER A 117 10.91 12.68 6.44
C SER A 117 11.15 14.18 6.57
N VAL A 118 12.43 14.58 6.69
CA VAL A 118 12.83 16.00 6.73
C VAL A 118 12.69 16.70 5.38
N ASP A 119 12.63 15.93 4.28
CA ASP A 119 12.62 16.44 2.90
C ASP A 119 11.21 16.84 2.42
N VAL A 120 10.17 16.59 3.21
CA VAL A 120 8.79 16.89 2.85
C VAL A 120 8.33 18.15 3.58
N ASP A 121 7.66 19.04 2.85
CA ASP A 121 7.01 20.22 3.42
C ASP A 121 5.72 19.84 4.17
N ASP A 122 5.93 19.22 5.34
CA ASP A 122 4.92 18.77 6.29
C ASP A 122 5.52 18.81 7.70
N THR A 123 5.01 19.70 8.55
CA THR A 123 5.57 19.94 9.90
C THR A 123 5.54 18.69 10.77
N TYR A 124 4.49 17.89 10.66
CA TYR A 124 4.34 16.68 11.46
C TYR A 124 5.32 15.59 11.04
N SER A 125 5.53 15.42 9.73
CA SER A 125 6.53 14.52 9.16
C SER A 125 7.94 14.91 9.59
N LYS A 126 8.28 16.21 9.56
CA LYS A 126 9.58 16.69 10.04
C LYS A 126 9.76 16.37 11.53
N LEU A 127 8.74 16.62 12.36
CA LEU A 127 8.78 16.30 13.78
C LEU A 127 9.01 14.81 14.02
N LEU A 128 8.28 13.93 13.35
CA LEU A 128 8.46 12.47 13.45
C LEU A 128 9.86 12.02 13.01
N ALA A 129 10.46 12.67 12.02
CA ALA A 129 11.82 12.37 11.58
C ALA A 129 12.86 12.69 12.67
N GLU A 130 12.60 13.70 13.50
CA GLU A 130 13.47 14.12 14.61
C GLU A 130 13.22 13.32 15.89
N THR A 131 11.96 13.04 16.23
CA THR A 131 11.58 12.37 17.48
C THR A 131 11.59 10.84 17.40
N GLY A 132 11.62 10.29 16.18
CA GLY A 132 11.59 8.86 15.92
C GLY A 132 10.18 8.31 15.62
N GLU A 133 10.16 7.02 15.30
CA GLU A 133 8.96 6.32 14.84
C GLU A 133 7.88 6.22 15.95
N LYS A 134 6.62 6.47 15.59
CA LYS A 134 5.47 6.27 16.48
C LYS A 134 4.84 4.91 16.18
N LYS A 135 4.67 4.07 17.20
CA LYS A 135 4.00 2.78 17.04
C LYS A 135 2.50 2.99 16.81
N LEU A 136 1.99 2.51 15.67
CA LEU A 136 0.55 2.55 15.36
C LEU A 136 -0.17 1.31 15.87
N GLY A 137 0.50 0.16 15.88
CA GLY A 137 -0.11 -1.07 16.36
C GLY A 137 0.48 -2.33 15.76
N ALA A 138 -0.24 -3.43 15.94
CA ALA A 138 0.12 -4.71 15.38
C ALA A 138 -1.13 -5.58 15.19
N VAL A 139 -1.09 -6.46 14.19
CA VAL A 139 -2.11 -7.46 13.93
C VAL A 139 -1.46 -8.83 13.78
N THR A 140 -2.19 -9.87 14.20
CA THR A 140 -1.78 -11.27 14.12
C THR A 140 -2.79 -12.04 13.29
N TYR A 141 -2.28 -12.81 12.33
CA TYR A 141 -3.08 -13.75 11.54
C TYR A 141 -2.59 -15.18 11.74
N GLU A 142 -3.54 -16.11 11.78
CA GLU A 142 -3.27 -17.54 11.90
C GLU A 142 -4.01 -18.35 10.85
N MET A 143 -3.37 -19.39 10.34
CA MET A 143 -3.96 -20.32 9.38
C MET A 143 -5.05 -21.18 10.03
N ASP A 144 -6.29 -20.96 9.60
CA ASP A 144 -7.42 -21.80 9.92
C ASP A 144 -7.32 -23.13 9.16
N SER A 145 -7.20 -24.22 9.90
CA SER A 145 -6.95 -25.55 9.33
C SER A 145 -8.14 -26.12 8.55
N SER A 146 -9.35 -25.59 8.75
CA SER A 146 -10.56 -26.06 8.05
C SER A 146 -10.72 -25.43 6.67
N SER A 147 -10.40 -24.14 6.56
CA SER A 147 -10.55 -23.35 5.34
C SER A 147 -9.25 -23.22 4.55
N ASN A 148 -8.11 -23.54 5.17
CA ASN A 148 -6.78 -23.29 4.63
C ASN A 148 -6.60 -21.81 4.21
N GLN A 149 -7.12 -20.91 5.05
CA GLN A 149 -7.05 -19.45 4.92
C GLN A 149 -6.44 -18.89 6.21
N PHE A 150 -5.71 -17.80 6.13
CA PHE A 150 -5.33 -17.06 7.31
C PHE A 150 -6.51 -16.21 7.79
N LYS A 151 -6.72 -16.16 9.09
CA LYS A 151 -7.78 -15.36 9.73
C LYS A 151 -7.16 -14.43 10.75
N TYR A 152 -7.79 -13.27 10.92
CA TYR A 152 -7.45 -12.34 11.99
C TYR A 152 -7.70 -13.02 13.34
N VAL A 153 -6.71 -12.95 14.25
CA VAL A 153 -6.81 -13.51 15.60
C VAL A 153 -6.85 -12.41 16.64
N SER A 154 -5.91 -11.46 16.56
CA SER A 154 -5.76 -10.41 17.55
C SER A 154 -4.96 -9.23 17.00
N GLY A 155 -5.07 -8.09 17.68
CA GLY A 155 -4.39 -6.88 17.28
C GLY A 155 -5.21 -5.63 17.50
N THR A 156 -4.56 -4.50 17.32
CA THR A 156 -5.22 -3.19 17.25
C THR A 156 -4.33 -2.28 16.43
N LEU A 157 -4.95 -1.48 15.57
CA LEU A 157 -4.31 -0.34 14.94
C LEU A 157 -4.95 0.91 15.53
N GLN A 158 -4.11 1.87 15.91
CA GLN A 158 -4.57 3.19 16.26
C GLN A 158 -5.03 3.86 14.98
N ASN A 159 -6.32 4.20 14.94
CA ASN A 159 -6.88 5.14 13.99
C ASN A 159 -6.55 6.55 14.43
#